data_AF-A0A6A3M926-F1
#
_entry.id   AF-A0A6A3M926-F1
#
_cell.length_a   1.000
_cell.length_b   1.000
_cell.length_c   1.000
_cell.angle_alpha   90.00
_cell.angle_beta   90.00
_cell.angle_gamma   90.00
#
_symmetry.space_group_name_H-M   'P 1'
#
loop_
_entity.id
_entity.type
_entity.pdbx_description
1 polymer ?
#
loop_
_entity_poly.entity_id
_entity_poly.type
_entity_poly.pdbx_seq_one_letter_code
_entity_poly.pdbx_strand_id
1 'polypeptide(L)' 'MSWRLTFCRKVAVFERAFKSGVNFFDSAEIYADGEAETFIGKIVYTGIDRGVWSREDLVLTTNIT' A
#
# COMPACT_ATOMS: atom_id res chain seq x y z
N MET A 1 21.05 -6.80 8.69
CA MET A 1 19.94 -6.06 9.34
C MET A 1 18.94 -5.73 8.23
N SER A 2 17.77 -6.36 8.22
CA SER A 2 16.77 -6.17 7.15
C SER A 2 15.86 -5.01 7.51
N TRP A 3 15.90 -3.91 6.75
CA TRP A 3 15.04 -2.73 6.91
C TRP A 3 13.60 -2.94 6.40
N ARG A 4 13.18 -4.18 6.13
CA ARG A 4 11.87 -4.50 5.56
C ARG A 4 10.84 -4.80 6.66
N LEU A 5 9.72 -4.08 6.62
CA LEU A 5 8.57 -4.34 7.49
C LEU A 5 7.90 -5.68 7.15
N THR A 6 7.37 -6.35 8.17
CA THR A 6 6.46 -7.49 7.99
C THR A 6 5.15 -7.05 7.33
N PHE A 7 4.44 -7.97 6.68
CA PHE A 7 3.19 -7.65 5.97
C PHE A 7 2.15 -6.97 6.88
N CYS A 8 1.91 -7.50 8.08
CA CYS A 8 0.96 -6.91 9.04
C CYS A 8 1.35 -5.47 9.43
N ARG A 9 2.65 -5.17 9.54
CA ARG A 9 3.13 -3.81 9.81
C ARG A 9 2.95 -2.89 8.59
N LYS A 10 3.17 -3.39 7.37
CA LYS A 10 2.90 -2.61 6.14
C LYS A 10 1.43 -2.20 6.07
N VAL A 11 0.50 -3.13 6.32
CA VAL A 11 -0.95 -2.83 6.36
C VAL A 11 -1.25 -1.75 7.41
N ALA A 12 -0.72 -1.88 8.63
CA ALA A 12 -0.96 -0.91 9.70
C ALA A 12 -0.47 0.51 9.35
N VAL A 13 0.64 0.63 8.62
CA VAL A 13 1.15 1.92 8.14
C VAL A 13 0.18 2.56 7.13
N PHE A 14 -0.30 1.79 6.16
CA PHE A 14 -1.26 2.29 5.16
C PHE A 14 -2.59 2.69 5.81
N GLU A 15 -3.13 1.86 6.70
CA GLU A 15 -4.35 2.20 7.46
C GLU A 15 -4.18 3.47 8.29
N ARG A 16 -3.03 3.65 8.94
CA ARG A 16 -2.76 4.85 9.73
C ARG A 16 -2.64 6.09 8.84
N ALA A 17 -1.99 5.99 7.68
CA ALA A 17 -1.87 7.07 6.72
C ALA A 17 -3.24 7.50 6.20
N PHE A 18 -4.08 6.52 5.80
CA PHE A 18 -5.43 6.77 5.32
C PHE A 18 -6.32 7.45 6.36
N LYS A 19 -6.35 6.93 7.59
CA LYS A 19 -7.08 7.53 8.72
C LYS A 19 -6.56 8.93 9.10
N SER A 20 -5.38 9.31 8.63
CA SER A 20 -4.80 10.64 8.82
C SER A 20 -5.03 11.57 7.62
N GLY A 21 -5.83 11.15 6.63
CA GLY A 21 -6.19 11.95 5.45
C GLY A 21 -5.37 11.68 4.20
N VAL A 22 -4.46 10.70 4.20
CA VAL A 22 -3.65 10.35 3.02
C VAL A 22 -4.40 9.35 2.15
N ASN A 23 -4.77 9.74 0.94
CA ASN A 23 -5.42 8.85 -0.03
C ASN A 23 -4.59 8.55 -1.28
N PHE A 24 -3.43 9.21 -1.42
CA PHE A 24 -2.52 9.05 -2.54
C PHE A 24 -1.33 8.16 -2.16
N PHE A 25 -1.12 7.07 -2.90
CA PHE A 25 0.00 6.14 -2.71
C PHE A 25 0.74 5.91 -4.03
N ASP A 26 2.04 6.23 -4.01
CA ASP A 26 2.93 6.07 -5.16
C ASP A 26 3.74 4.78 -5.11
N SER A 27 4.04 4.23 -6.29
CA SER A 27 4.85 3.03 -6.49
C SER A 27 5.70 3.14 -7.75
N ALA A 28 6.55 2.14 -7.97
CA ALA A 28 7.34 1.99 -9.19
C ALA A 28 7.77 0.52 -9.33
N GLU A 29 7.92 0.07 -10.58
CA GLU A 29 8.32 -1.31 -10.88
C GLU A 29 9.62 -1.71 -10.16
N ILE A 30 10.59 -0.80 -10.06
CA ILE A 30 11.88 -1.07 -9.41
C ILE A 30 11.80 -1.09 -7.87
N TYR A 31 10.71 -0.61 -7.26
CA TYR A 31 10.62 -0.54 -5.80
C TYR A 31 10.54 -1.93 -5.17
N ALA A 32 11.28 -2.09 -4.08
CA ALA A 32 11.37 -3.34 -3.33
C ALA A 32 11.78 -4.58 -4.15
N ASP A 33 12.56 -4.36 -5.22
CA ASP A 33 13.02 -5.38 -6.18
C ASP A 33 11.88 -6.01 -7.01
N GLY A 34 10.93 -5.21 -7.51
CA GLY A 34 9.82 -5.72 -8.34
C GLY A 34 8.56 -6.14 -7.57
N GLU A 35 8.57 -6.02 -6.25
CA GLU A 35 7.53 -6.60 -5.40
C GLU A 35 6.54 -5.56 -4.85
N ALA A 36 6.76 -4.27 -5.10
CA ALA A 36 5.98 -3.19 -4.49
C ALA A 36 4.49 -3.29 -4.84
N GLU A 37 4.14 -3.44 -6.11
CA GLU A 37 2.78 -3.53 -6.62
C GLU A 37 2.05 -4.76 -6.05
N THR A 38 2.74 -5.91 -5.97
CA THR A 38 2.19 -7.14 -5.38
C THR A 38 1.82 -6.92 -3.92
N PHE A 39 2.67 -6.25 -3.14
CA PHE A 39 2.36 -5.95 -1.74
C PHE A 39 1.27 -4.89 -1.60
N ILE A 40 1.29 -3.81 -2.40
CA ILE A 40 0.28 -2.76 -2.37
C ILE A 40 -1.09 -3.35 -2.74
N GLY A 41 -1.18 -4.20 -3.77
CA GLY A 41 -2.42 -4.89 -4.14
C GLY A 41 -2.99 -5.73 -2.99
N LYS A 42 -2.14 -6.50 -2.28
CA LYS A 42 -2.56 -7.25 -1.09
C LYS A 42 -3.04 -6.35 0.04
N ILE A 43 -2.37 -5.21 0.27
CA ILE A 43 -2.76 -4.23 1.30
C ILE A 43 -4.12 -3.61 0.95
N VAL A 44 -4.31 -3.16 -0.30
CA VAL A 44 -5.56 -2.57 -0.78
C VAL A 44 -6.72 -3.54 -0.61
N TYR A 45 -6.56 -4.79 -1.04
CA TYR A 45 -7.56 -5.84 -0.85
C TYR A 45 -7.89 -6.06 0.62
N THR A 46 -6.87 -6.15 1.48
CA THR A 46 -7.04 -6.33 2.93
C THR A 46 -7.79 -5.16 3.57
N GLY A 47 -7.52 -3.93 3.15
CA GLY A 47 -8.23 -2.76 3.68
C GLY A 47 -9.68 -2.64 3.21
N ILE A 48 -9.98 -3.10 1.99
CA ILE A 48 -11.37 -3.22 1.50
C ILE A 48 -12.13 -4.27 2.32
N ASP A 49 -11.54 -5.46 2.51
CA ASP A 49 -12.14 -6.54 3.30
C ASP A 49 -12.42 -6.11 4.76
N ARG A 50 -11.55 -5.27 5.32
CA ARG A 50 -11.70 -4.70 6.66
C ARG A 50 -12.61 -3.47 6.74
N GLY A 51 -13.11 -2.96 5.61
CA GLY A 51 -13.92 -1.74 5.56
C GLY A 51 -13.16 -0.46 5.95
N VAL A 52 -11.85 -0.41 5.75
CA VAL A 52 -11.03 0.78 6.03
C VAL A 52 -11.22 1.85 4.95
N TRP A 53 -11.31 1.41 3.69
CA TRP A 53 -11.53 2.24 2.51
C TRP A 53 -12.32 1.45 1.45
N SER A 54 -12.95 2.17 0.53
CA SER A 54 -13.44 1.65 -0.75
C SER A 54 -12.36 1.82 -1.82
N ARG A 55 -12.51 1.19 -3.00
CA ARG A 55 -11.50 1.34 -4.07
C ARG A 55 -11.41 2.79 -4.53
N GLU A 56 -12.54 3.47 -4.61
CA GLU A 56 -12.70 4.84 -5.13
C GLU A 56 -12.04 5.87 -4.21
N ASP A 57 -11.84 5.53 -2.93
CA ASP A 57 -11.19 6.41 -1.96
C ASP A 57 -9.69 6.57 -2.24
N LEU A 58 -9.08 5.66 -3.00
CA LEU A 58 -7.63 5.58 -3.17
C LEU A 58 -7.16 6.04 -4.55
N VAL A 59 -6.14 6.90 -4.56
CA VAL A 59 -5.36 7.25 -5.76
C VAL A 59 -4.05 6.48 -5.72
N LEU A 60 -3.85 5.59 -6.68
CA LEU A 60 -2.67 4.72 -6.77
C LEU A 60 -1.90 5.05 -8.06
N THR A 61 -0.60 5.29 -7.95
CA THR A 61 0.29 5.52 -9.10
C THR A 61 1.39 4.47 -9.14
N THR A 62 1.86 4.15 -10.35
CA THR A 62 3.10 3.39 -10.56
C THR A 62 3.88 3.99 -11.72
N ASN A 63 5.21 3.94 -11.62
CA ASN A 63 6.13 4.29 -12.68
C ASN A 63 6.72 3.02 -13.31
N ILE A 64 6.77 2.99 -14.64
CA ILE A 64 7.46 1.95 -15.41
C ILE A 64 8.92 2.40 -15.55
N THR A 65 9.89 1.55 -15.21
CA THR A 65 11.32 1.90 -15.20
C THR A 65 12.18 0.70 -15.55
#